data_AF-A0A368G183-F1
#
_entry.id   AF-A0A368G183-F1
#
_cell.length_a   1.000
_cell.length_b   1.000
_cell.length_c   1.000
_cell.angle_alpha   90.00
_cell.angle_beta   90.00
_cell.angle_gamma   90.00
#
_symmetry.space_group_name_H-M   'P 1'
#
loop_
_entity.id
_entity.type
_entity.pdbx_description
1 polymer ?
#
loop_
_entity_poly.entity_id
_entity_poly.type
_entity_poly.pdbx_seq_one_letter_code
_entity_poly.pdbx_strand_id
1 'polypeptide(L)'
;MSWYIEEQQPVYLDYNATTPLEPSVKTAITAGLELWANPASGNPIALKAAEEIAKARSSLAELFHVTSDEVIFTSGGTEANNWVINSAVEKFKSQHPNETPHAICSAIEHPSILEPLRHLRDAGTIGEPN
;
A
#
# COMPACT_ATOMS: atom_id res chain seq x y z
N MET A 1 35.39 44.19 2.38
CA MET A 1 33.95 43.94 2.18
C MET A 1 33.76 42.44 2.12
N SER A 2 33.22 41.85 3.19
CA SER A 2 32.93 40.41 3.26
C SER A 2 31.49 40.21 2.81
N TRP A 3 31.27 39.38 1.79
CA TRP A 3 29.92 39.05 1.32
C TRP A 3 29.38 37.92 2.19
N TYR A 4 28.36 38.21 2.99
CA TYR A 4 27.64 37.21 3.76
C TYR A 4 26.61 36.57 2.83
N ILE A 5 26.83 35.32 2.43
CA ILE A 5 25.79 34.52 1.77
C ILE A 5 24.95 33.94 2.91
N GLU A 6 23.75 34.47 3.07
CA GLU A 6 22.77 33.93 4.00
C GLU A 6 22.41 32.51 3.52
N GLU A 7 22.63 31.48 4.36
CA GLU A 7 22.24 30.11 4.03
C GLU A 7 20.72 30.05 3.85
N GLN A 8 20.27 29.92 2.60
CA GLN A 8 18.87 29.75 2.26
C GLN A 8 18.41 28.35 2.66
N GLN A 9 17.25 28.25 3.31
CA GLN A 9 16.63 26.95 3.63
C GLN A 9 16.33 26.18 2.33
N PRO A 10 16.61 24.86 2.30
CA PRO A 10 16.35 24.05 1.11
C PRO A 10 14.84 23.96 0.83
N VAL A 11 14.46 24.08 -0.44
CA VAL A 11 13.08 23.89 -0.91
C VAL A 11 12.93 22.48 -1.46
N TYR A 12 11.97 21.71 -0.93
CA TYR A 12 11.68 20.35 -1.38
C TYR A 12 10.60 20.37 -2.46
N LEU A 13 10.93 19.90 -3.67
CA LEU A 13 10.04 19.92 -4.85
C LEU A 13 9.74 18.52 -5.40
N ASP A 14 9.89 17.47 -4.57
CA ASP A 14 9.70 16.07 -4.98
C ASP A 14 8.59 15.38 -4.16
N TYR A 15 7.40 16.00 -4.10
CA TYR A 15 6.22 15.45 -3.42
C TYR A 15 5.63 14.20 -4.09
N ASN A 16 6.04 13.89 -5.32
CA ASN A 16 5.66 12.66 -5.99
C ASN A 16 6.38 11.44 -5.38
N ALA A 17 7.61 11.60 -4.87
CA ALA A 17 8.33 10.54 -4.19
C ALA A 17 7.85 10.31 -2.74
N THR A 18 7.68 11.40 -1.99
CA THR A 18 7.14 11.36 -0.62
C THR A 18 6.73 12.76 -0.15
N THR A 19 5.91 12.84 0.89
CA THR A 19 5.40 14.09 1.46
C THR A 19 5.65 14.16 2.97
N PRO A 20 5.85 15.37 3.53
CA PRO A 20 5.91 15.54 4.97
C PRO A 20 4.55 15.18 5.60
N LEU A 21 4.58 14.59 6.80
CA LEU A 21 3.36 14.32 7.56
C LEU A 21 2.67 15.63 7.94
N GLU A 22 1.36 15.67 7.73
CA GLU A 22 0.51 16.75 8.23
C GLU A 22 0.45 16.67 9.78
N PRO A 23 0.44 17.82 10.52
CA PRO A 23 0.49 17.82 11.98
C PRO A 23 -0.60 17.00 12.70
N SER A 24 -1.83 17.00 12.21
CA SER A 24 -2.91 16.18 12.76
C SER A 24 -2.66 14.68 12.54
N VAL A 25 -2.09 14.30 11.39
CA VAL A 25 -1.68 12.90 11.13
C VAL A 25 -0.58 12.46 12.10
N LYS A 26 0.43 13.30 12.34
CA LYS A 26 1.48 13.01 13.34
C LYS A 26 0.89 12.79 14.74
N THR A 27 -0.10 13.60 15.11
CA THR A 27 -0.81 13.49 16.39
C THR A 27 -1.57 12.16 16.49
N ALA A 28 -2.32 11.81 15.44
CA ALA A 28 -3.06 10.56 15.37
C ALA A 28 -2.15 9.32 15.46
N ILE A 29 -1.03 9.31 14.74
CA ILE A 29 -0.03 8.23 14.82
C ILE A 29 0.50 8.10 16.24
N THR A 30 0.90 9.22 16.86
CA THR A 30 1.46 9.20 18.22
C THR A 30 0.44 8.69 19.24
N ALA A 31 -0.81 9.11 19.13
CA ALA A 31 -1.89 8.58 19.96
C ALA A 31 -2.14 7.08 19.73
N GLY A 32 -2.04 6.63 18.48
CA GLY A 32 -2.16 5.22 18.12
C GLY A 32 -1.05 4.34 18.72
N LEU A 33 0.17 4.87 18.89
CA LEU A 33 1.27 4.14 19.53
C LEU A 33 0.99 3.82 21.01
N GLU A 34 0.16 4.61 21.69
CA GLU A 34 -0.27 4.34 23.06
C GLU A 34 -1.29 3.18 23.14
N LEU A 35 -1.90 2.79 22.02
CA LEU A 35 -2.83 1.66 21.90
C LEU A 35 -2.10 0.35 21.59
N TRP A 36 -1.18 -0.04 22.49
CA TRP A 36 -0.26 -1.17 22.30
C TRP A 36 -0.90 -2.56 22.44
N ALA A 37 -2.12 -2.65 22.98
CA ALA A 37 -2.78 -3.93 23.22
C ALA A 37 -3.23 -4.58 21.91
N ASN A 38 -3.09 -5.91 21.80
CA ASN A 38 -3.44 -6.65 20.59
C ASN A 38 -4.96 -6.56 20.30
N PRO A 39 -5.39 -5.90 19.20
CA PRO A 39 -6.80 -5.65 18.88
C PRO A 39 -7.62 -6.93 18.62
N ALA A 40 -6.97 -8.07 18.37
CA ALA A 40 -7.66 -9.37 18.25
C ALA A 40 -8.04 -9.97 19.62
N SER A 41 -7.60 -9.38 20.72
CA SER A 41 -7.91 -9.86 22.07
C SER A 41 -9.27 -9.33 22.53
N GLY A 42 -10.11 -10.17 23.15
CA GLY A 42 -11.42 -9.76 23.67
C GLY A 42 -11.40 -8.99 25.00
N ASN A 43 -10.24 -8.50 25.44
CA ASN A 43 -10.14 -7.78 26.71
C ASN A 43 -10.45 -6.27 26.54
N PRO A 44 -10.91 -5.58 27.60
CA PRO A 44 -11.30 -4.17 27.49
C PRO A 44 -10.19 -3.21 27.05
N ILE A 45 -8.93 -3.57 27.26
CA ILE A 45 -7.78 -2.72 26.90
C ILE A 45 -7.54 -2.78 25.38
N ALA A 46 -7.71 -3.97 24.77
CA ALA A 46 -7.59 -4.19 23.34
C ALA A 46 -8.74 -3.61 22.51
N LEU A 47 -9.93 -3.47 23.11
CA LEU A 47 -11.12 -2.96 22.41
C LEU A 47 -10.88 -1.58 21.79
N LYS A 48 -10.19 -0.69 22.50
CA LYS A 48 -9.88 0.66 21.98
C LYS A 48 -9.02 0.63 20.71
N ALA A 49 -8.03 -0.26 20.65
CA ALA A 49 -7.20 -0.43 19.45
C ALA A 49 -8.03 -0.95 18.27
N ALA A 50 -8.92 -1.91 18.53
CA ALA A 50 -9.83 -2.45 17.51
C ALA A 50 -10.81 -1.39 16.98
N GLU A 51 -11.37 -0.55 17.87
CA GLU A 51 -12.26 0.56 17.53
C GLU A 51 -11.57 1.60 16.63
N GLU A 52 -10.34 2.02 16.96
CA GLU A 52 -9.59 2.99 16.14
C GLU A 52 -9.23 2.41 14.76
N ILE A 53 -8.86 1.12 14.67
CA ILE A 53 -8.65 0.45 13.38
C ILE A 53 -9.95 0.41 12.56
N ALA A 54 -11.08 0.08 13.19
CA ALA A 54 -12.38 0.03 12.51
C ALA A 54 -12.81 1.40 12.01
N LYS A 55 -12.59 2.46 12.81
CA LYS A 55 -12.85 3.84 12.42
C LYS A 55 -11.99 4.26 11.22
N ALA A 56 -10.69 3.97 11.25
CA ALA A 56 -9.80 4.26 10.13
C ALA A 56 -10.25 3.54 8.84
N ARG A 57 -10.68 2.28 8.95
CA ARG A 57 -11.24 1.50 7.84
C ARG A 57 -12.50 2.13 7.28
N SER A 58 -13.42 2.56 8.15
CA SER A 58 -14.67 3.23 7.74
C SER A 58 -14.40 4.55 7.02
N SER A 59 -13.44 5.35 7.49
CA SER A 59 -13.06 6.61 6.82
C SER A 59 -12.48 6.37 5.42
N LEU A 60 -11.67 5.32 5.24
CA LEU A 60 -11.17 4.95 3.91
C LEU A 60 -12.29 4.44 3.00
N ALA A 61 -13.20 3.61 3.55
CA ALA A 61 -14.33 3.08 2.81
C ALA A 61 -15.24 4.21 2.29
N GLU A 62 -15.52 5.22 3.14
CA GLU A 62 -16.27 6.42 2.75
C GLU A 62 -15.55 7.23 1.66
N LEU A 63 -14.24 7.46 1.83
CA LEU A 63 -13.41 8.20 0.87
C LEU A 63 -13.41 7.54 -0.54
N PHE A 64 -13.38 6.21 -0.60
CA PHE A 64 -13.35 5.45 -1.86
C PHE A 64 -14.73 4.98 -2.34
N HIS A 65 -15.81 5.31 -1.61
CA HIS A 65 -17.18 4.88 -1.91
C HIS A 65 -17.36 3.36 -2.01
N VAL A 66 -16.73 2.63 -1.08
CA VAL A 66 -16.81 1.17 -0.94
C VAL A 66 -17.31 0.77 0.44
N THR A 67 -17.56 -0.52 0.67
CA THR A 67 -17.86 -1.05 2.00
C THR A 67 -16.58 -1.23 2.81
N SER A 68 -16.70 -1.26 4.14
CA SER A 68 -15.54 -1.48 5.02
C SER A 68 -14.87 -2.84 4.77
N ASP A 69 -15.63 -3.86 4.37
CA ASP A 69 -15.11 -5.20 4.11
C ASP A 69 -14.24 -5.27 2.84
N GLU A 70 -14.34 -4.27 1.96
CA GLU A 70 -13.51 -4.15 0.75
C GLU A 70 -12.17 -3.44 1.00
N VAL A 71 -11.99 -2.83 2.18
CA VAL A 71 -10.74 -2.15 2.54
C VAL A 71 -9.82 -3.13 3.27
N ILE A 72 -8.64 -3.39 2.73
CA ILE A 72 -7.63 -4.23 3.35
C ILE A 72 -6.35 -3.43 3.57
N PHE A 73 -5.86 -3.41 4.82
CA PHE A 73 -4.63 -2.73 5.18
C PHE A 73 -3.43 -3.60 4.78
N THR A 74 -2.46 -2.98 4.11
CA THR A 74 -1.14 -3.55 3.79
C THR A 74 -0.06 -2.60 4.31
N SER A 75 1.20 -3.02 4.30
CA SER A 75 2.33 -2.16 4.66
C SER A 75 2.60 -1.03 3.66
N GLY A 76 2.05 -1.12 2.45
CA GLY A 76 2.16 -0.07 1.43
C GLY A 76 1.85 -0.57 0.01
N GLY A 77 2.00 0.34 -0.96
CA GLY A 77 1.66 0.07 -2.37
C GLY A 77 2.42 -1.11 -2.99
N THR A 78 3.68 -1.32 -2.62
CA THR A 78 4.48 -2.46 -3.13
C THR A 78 3.89 -3.81 -2.71
N GLU A 79 3.48 -3.95 -1.45
CA GLU A 79 2.85 -5.18 -0.94
C GLU A 79 1.48 -5.38 -1.60
N ALA A 80 0.64 -4.34 -1.63
CA ALA A 80 -0.69 -4.43 -2.24
C ALA A 80 -0.62 -4.87 -3.71
N ASN A 81 0.29 -4.28 -4.49
CA ASN A 81 0.50 -4.62 -5.89
C ASN A 81 0.96 -6.06 -6.08
N ASN A 82 1.95 -6.51 -5.30
CA ASN A 82 2.42 -7.89 -5.35
C ASN A 82 1.31 -8.87 -4.99
N TRP A 83 0.54 -8.55 -3.95
CA TRP A 83 -0.53 -9.42 -3.50
C TRP A 83 -1.58 -9.63 -4.58
N VAL A 84 -2.11 -8.54 -5.16
CA VAL A 84 -3.14 -8.62 -6.20
C VAL A 84 -2.65 -9.38 -7.43
N ILE A 85 -1.42 -9.11 -7.89
CA ILE A 85 -0.85 -9.80 -9.07
C ILE A 85 -0.75 -11.31 -8.82
N ASN A 86 -0.13 -11.71 -7.71
CA ASN A 86 0.06 -13.13 -7.41
C ASN A 86 -1.27 -13.84 -7.19
N SER A 87 -2.19 -13.26 -6.42
CA SER A 87 -3.51 -13.85 -6.18
C SER A 87 -4.35 -13.96 -7.45
N ALA A 88 -4.29 -12.98 -8.36
CA ALA A 88 -5.01 -13.06 -9.64
C ALA A 88 -4.47 -14.18 -10.53
N VAL A 89 -3.13 -14.32 -10.60
CA VAL A 89 -2.48 -15.39 -11.38
C VAL A 89 -2.76 -16.77 -10.79
N GLU A 90 -2.65 -16.92 -9.47
CA GLU A 90 -3.00 -18.17 -8.78
C GLU A 90 -4.47 -18.55 -9.00
N LYS A 91 -5.38 -17.56 -8.88
CA LYS A 91 -6.80 -17.76 -9.11
C LYS A 91 -7.08 -18.22 -10.55
N PHE A 92 -6.50 -17.56 -11.55
CA PHE A 92 -6.64 -17.95 -12.95
C PHE A 92 -6.18 -19.40 -13.17
N LYS A 93 -4.98 -19.76 -12.70
CA LYS A 93 -4.44 -21.12 -12.84
C LYS A 93 -5.31 -22.17 -12.15
N SER A 94 -5.93 -21.84 -11.02
CA SER A 94 -6.86 -22.74 -10.34
C SER A 94 -8.14 -23.02 -11.16
N GLN A 95 -8.56 -22.06 -11.99
CA GLN A 95 -9.76 -22.17 -12.84
C GLN A 95 -9.43 -22.73 -14.23
N HIS A 96 -8.21 -22.50 -14.71
CA HIS A 96 -7.73 -22.85 -16.04
C HIS A 96 -6.38 -23.58 -15.98
N PRO A 97 -6.34 -24.84 -15.47
CA PRO A 97 -5.08 -25.53 -15.17
C PRO A 97 -4.20 -25.85 -16.38
N ASN A 98 -4.78 -25.83 -17.60
CA ASN A 98 -4.08 -26.11 -18.85
C ASN A 98 -3.79 -24.84 -19.67
N GLU A 99 -4.11 -23.67 -19.13
CA GLU A 99 -3.88 -22.39 -19.81
C GLU A 99 -2.81 -21.59 -19.06
N THR A 100 -2.03 -20.82 -19.82
CA THR A 100 -1.06 -19.89 -19.24
C THR A 100 -1.69 -18.51 -19.18
N PRO A 101 -1.79 -17.87 -17.99
CA PRO A 101 -2.34 -16.52 -17.89
C PRO A 101 -1.55 -15.52 -18.73
N HIS A 102 -2.25 -14.63 -19.41
CA HIS A 102 -1.65 -13.49 -20.13
C HIS A 102 -1.91 -12.21 -19.35
N ALA A 103 -0.85 -11.50 -18.96
CA ALA A 103 -0.93 -10.25 -18.22
C ALA A 103 -0.63 -9.05 -19.13
N ILE A 104 -1.45 -8.01 -19.04
CA ILE A 104 -1.30 -6.77 -19.82
C ILE A 104 -1.09 -5.62 -18.83
N CYS A 105 -0.04 -4.83 -19.01
CA CYS A 105 0.24 -3.63 -18.22
C CYS A 105 0.88 -2.53 -19.10
N SER A 106 0.92 -1.30 -18.60
CA SER A 106 1.62 -0.21 -19.27
C SER A 106 3.13 -0.32 -19.09
N ALA A 107 3.91 0.20 -20.05
CA ALA A 107 5.37 0.23 -19.95
C ALA A 107 5.90 1.24 -18.91
N ILE A 108 5.03 2.11 -18.37
CA ILE A 108 5.37 3.17 -17.40
C ILE A 108 4.87 2.89 -15.99
N GLU A 109 4.44 1.65 -15.70
CA GLU A 109 4.02 1.27 -14.36
C GLU A 109 5.18 1.36 -13.36
N HIS A 110 4.83 1.51 -12.08
CA HIS A 110 5.82 1.47 -11.00
C HIS A 110 6.56 0.12 -10.97
N PRO A 111 7.84 0.05 -10.54
CA PRO A 111 8.58 -1.21 -10.44
C PRO A 111 7.88 -2.31 -9.64
N SER A 112 7.03 -1.96 -8.67
CA SER A 112 6.21 -2.95 -7.92
C SER A 112 5.17 -3.68 -8.77
N ILE A 113 4.93 -3.26 -10.01
CA ILE A 113 4.08 -3.95 -10.99
C ILE A 113 4.95 -4.66 -12.02
N LEU A 114 5.91 -3.94 -12.62
CA LEU A 114 6.76 -4.47 -13.69
C LEU A 114 7.65 -5.63 -13.22
N GLU A 115 8.25 -5.52 -12.04
CA GLU A 115 9.18 -6.53 -11.53
C GLU A 115 8.49 -7.86 -11.18
N PRO A 116 7.34 -7.88 -10.49
CA PRO A 116 6.61 -9.13 -10.26
C PRO A 116 6.14 -9.79 -11.56
N LEU A 117 5.64 -9.02 -12.53
CA LEU A 117 5.23 -9.56 -13.83
C LEU A 117 6.43 -10.15 -14.58
N ARG A 118 7.57 -9.46 -14.58
CA ARG A 118 8.83 -9.97 -15.15
C ARG A 118 9.25 -11.27 -14.49
N HIS A 119 9.22 -11.33 -13.16
CA HIS A 119 9.57 -12.53 -12.40
C HIS A 119 8.66 -13.72 -12.75
N LEU A 120 7.34 -13.51 -12.79
CA LEU A 120 6.38 -14.54 -13.13
C LEU A 120 6.53 -15.04 -14.58
N ARG A 121 6.88 -14.14 -15.51
CA ARG A 121 7.18 -14.50 -16.90
C ARG A 121 8.46 -15.34 -16.99
N ASP A 122 9.54 -14.88 -16.36
CA ASP A 122 10.83 -15.59 -16.36
C ASP A 122 10.71 -16.99 -15.71
N ALA A 123 9.77 -17.16 -14.77
CA ALA A 123 9.39 -18.44 -14.18
C ALA A 123 8.42 -19.28 -15.04
N GLY A 124 8.01 -18.82 -16.21
CA GLY A 124 7.04 -19.49 -17.09
C GLY A 124 5.62 -19.57 -16.52
N THR A 125 5.30 -18.74 -15.53
CA THR A 125 3.99 -18.75 -14.84
C THR A 125 2.94 -17.91 -15.56
N ILE A 126 3.37 -16.89 -16.29
CA ILE A 126 2.54 -16.10 -17.21
C ILE A 126 3.18 -16.11 -18.61
N GLY A 127 2.38 -15.82 -19.64
CA GLY A 127 2.82 -15.80 -21.03
C GLY A 127 3.75 -14.64 -21.37
N GLU A 128 4.46 -14.77 -22.50
CA GLU A 128 5.30 -13.71 -23.05
C GLU A 128 4.47 -12.51 -23.52
N PRO A 129 5.05 -11.28 -23.56
CA PRO A 129 4.45 -10.15 -24.24
C PRO A 129 4.29 -10.46 -25.74
N ASN A 130 3.17 -10.03 -26.33
CA ASN A 130 2.98 -10.06 -27.79
C ASN A 130 3.80 -8.98 -28.49
#